data_AF-A0A662FCX3-F1
#
_entry.id   AF-A0A662FCX3-F1
#
_cell.length_a   1.000
_cell.length_b   1.000
_cell.length_c   1.000
_cell.angle_alpha   90.00
_cell.angle_beta   90.00
_cell.angle_gamma   90.00
#
_symmetry.space_group_name_H-M   'P 1'
#
loop_
_entity.id
_entity.type
_entity.pdbx_description
1 polymer ?
#
loop_
_entity_poly.entity_id
_entity_poly.type
_entity_poly.pdbx_seq_one_letter_code
_entity_poly.pdbx_strand_id
1 'polypeptide(L)'
;MLYISIKAQVWYSDFMLSLFVFILLITVFYRVLNNISPQGDIDYASLKRQAMSIAEGLSTQGTPQNWTFQKVTRVGLMNSDGSRASPFKLFEAKRLSYNELKRLLGVGNEFIVVFTNATGSVINIGGYCSLGYDYGLAASNSIGYYTKSQGLGFIVSNITALGGDLYNLSSVDDFFSNISNYQLLVIENPHFDDTGGLTLQQKLARLEEVVANGTHLVMSGVIGGDLLNVSFLSESGGWGLATQENEMFRFVQNQNVSMYYSTTLNSTNSSILSLVENTANHSLVAEWSYGNGSVVYLSNFSINDSVTGRKLWARVMDAIRYNIIGNCSDLEPNSIQSEHLAKIERYLIMGSRVMRMEVYAWV
;
A
#
# COMPACT_ATOMS: atom_id res chain seq x y z
N MET A 1 -69.32 -62.03 33.37
CA MET A 1 -68.39 -62.50 32.34
C MET A 1 -68.76 -61.80 31.04
N LEU A 2 -68.07 -60.71 30.70
CA LEU A 2 -68.40 -59.85 29.56
C LEU A 2 -67.77 -60.44 28.29
N TYR A 3 -68.61 -60.97 27.39
CA TYR A 3 -68.19 -61.40 26.06
C TYR A 3 -67.90 -60.17 25.21
N ILE A 4 -66.64 -59.79 25.10
CA ILE A 4 -66.20 -58.80 24.11
C ILE A 4 -66.27 -59.49 22.74
N SER A 5 -67.11 -58.96 21.86
CA SER A 5 -67.25 -59.42 20.47
C SER A 5 -65.90 -59.34 19.75
N ILE A 6 -65.46 -60.48 19.17
CA ILE A 6 -64.20 -60.62 18.43
C ILE A 6 -64.04 -59.53 17.35
N LYS A 7 -65.15 -59.04 16.78
CA LYS A 7 -65.15 -57.95 15.78
C LYS A 7 -64.63 -56.62 16.35
N ALA A 8 -64.93 -56.33 17.62
CA ALA A 8 -64.45 -55.12 18.28
C ALA A 8 -62.94 -55.17 18.57
N GLN A 9 -62.40 -56.37 18.83
CA GLN A 9 -60.96 -56.55 19.06
C GLN A 9 -60.14 -56.34 17.78
N VAL A 10 -60.61 -56.85 16.64
CA VAL A 10 -59.95 -56.65 15.34
C VAL A 10 -59.89 -55.16 14.99
N TRP A 11 -61.01 -54.45 15.14
CA TRP A 11 -61.08 -53.01 14.84
C TRP A 11 -60.14 -52.18 15.73
N TYR A 12 -60.07 -52.51 17.02
CA TYR A 12 -59.14 -51.85 17.95
C TYR A 12 -57.68 -52.12 17.60
N SER A 13 -57.34 -53.34 17.21
CA SER A 13 -55.97 -53.70 16.81
C SER A 13 -55.50 -52.97 15.55
N ASP A 14 -56.39 -52.83 14.56
CA ASP A 14 -56.10 -52.13 13.30
C ASP A 14 -55.92 -50.62 13.52
N PHE A 15 -56.77 -50.04 14.37
CA PHE A 15 -56.63 -48.64 14.79
C PHE A 15 -55.31 -48.40 15.54
N MET A 16 -54.94 -49.28 16.48
CA MET A 16 -53.70 -49.17 17.24
C MET A 16 -52.45 -49.31 16.36
N LEU A 17 -52.48 -50.23 15.40
CA LEU A 17 -51.38 -50.40 14.45
C LEU A 17 -51.23 -49.16 13.56
N SER A 18 -52.34 -48.62 13.04
CA SER A 18 -52.34 -47.41 12.22
C SER A 18 -51.84 -46.19 12.99
N LEU A 19 -52.28 -46.03 14.25
CA LEU A 19 -51.82 -44.96 15.13
C LEU A 19 -50.32 -45.07 15.41
N PHE A 20 -49.82 -46.28 15.65
CA PHE A 20 -48.40 -46.52 15.87
C PHE A 20 -47.56 -46.14 14.64
N VAL A 21 -47.97 -46.57 13.44
CA VAL A 21 -47.30 -46.21 12.18
C VAL A 21 -47.33 -44.70 11.95
N PHE A 22 -48.45 -44.05 12.27
CA PHE A 22 -48.60 -42.59 12.15
C PHE A 22 -47.64 -41.83 13.08
N ILE A 23 -47.54 -42.23 14.35
CA ILE A 23 -46.60 -41.64 15.31
C ILE A 23 -45.15 -41.86 14.87
N LEU A 24 -44.83 -43.05 14.34
CA LEU A 24 -43.50 -43.36 13.82
C LEU A 24 -43.15 -42.48 12.63
N LEU A 25 -44.06 -42.28 11.68
CA LEU A 25 -43.88 -41.38 10.54
C LEU A 25 -43.68 -39.92 10.98
N ILE A 26 -44.46 -39.43 11.93
CA ILE A 26 -44.27 -38.08 12.49
C ILE A 26 -42.90 -37.95 13.14
N THR A 27 -42.47 -38.97 13.88
CA THR A 27 -41.16 -38.96 14.56
C THR A 27 -40.02 -38.94 13.54
N VAL A 28 -40.09 -39.75 12.48
CA VAL A 28 -39.10 -39.73 11.39
C VAL A 28 -39.14 -38.38 10.65
N PHE A 29 -40.32 -37.86 10.35
CA PHE A 29 -40.50 -36.58 9.68
C PHE A 29 -39.90 -35.42 10.49
N TYR A 30 -40.16 -35.35 11.79
CA TYR A 30 -39.54 -34.36 12.68
C TYR A 30 -38.02 -34.53 12.77
N ARG A 31 -37.53 -35.77 12.79
CA ARG A 31 -36.09 -36.05 12.82
C ARG A 31 -35.41 -35.64 11.52
N VAL A 32 -36.07 -35.82 10.37
CA VAL A 32 -35.60 -35.37 9.06
C VAL A 32 -35.62 -33.84 8.99
N LEU A 33 -36.72 -33.17 9.36
CA LEU A 33 -36.80 -31.71 9.37
C LEU A 33 -35.73 -31.07 10.28
N ASN A 34 -35.48 -31.63 11.47
CA ASN A 34 -34.47 -31.10 12.38
C ASN A 34 -33.03 -31.42 11.95
N ASN A 35 -32.83 -32.44 11.11
CA ASN A 35 -31.52 -32.74 10.50
C ASN A 35 -31.31 -32.06 9.15
N ILE A 36 -32.36 -31.49 8.55
CA ILE A 36 -32.23 -30.46 7.51
C ILE A 36 -31.91 -29.15 8.24
N SER A 37 -30.76 -29.14 8.90
CA SER A 37 -30.18 -27.91 9.40
C SER A 37 -29.72 -27.11 8.17
N PRO A 38 -29.96 -25.79 8.07
CA PRO A 38 -29.36 -24.94 7.04
C PRO A 38 -27.87 -24.78 7.35
N GLN A 39 -27.10 -25.86 7.24
CA GLN A 39 -25.68 -25.90 7.55
C GLN A 39 -24.83 -25.20 6.49
N GLY A 40 -25.38 -24.87 5.31
CA GLY A 40 -24.66 -24.13 4.27
C GLY A 40 -24.76 -22.59 4.36
N ASP A 41 -25.88 -22.03 4.85
CA ASP A 41 -26.13 -20.58 4.75
C ASP A 41 -25.58 -19.76 5.93
N ILE A 42 -25.41 -20.38 7.10
CA ILE A 42 -24.98 -19.68 8.32
C ILE A 42 -23.48 -19.31 8.26
N ASP A 43 -22.66 -20.09 7.55
CA ASP A 43 -21.22 -19.82 7.43
C ASP A 43 -20.91 -18.73 6.38
N TYR A 44 -21.51 -18.80 5.18
CA TYR A 44 -21.30 -17.78 4.15
C TYR A 44 -21.76 -16.38 4.57
N ALA A 45 -22.92 -16.27 5.24
CA ALA A 45 -23.40 -14.98 5.74
C ALA A 45 -22.49 -14.41 6.85
N SER A 46 -21.82 -15.27 7.62
CA SER A 46 -20.81 -14.86 8.60
C SER A 46 -19.53 -14.38 7.91
N LEU A 47 -19.00 -15.16 6.97
CA LEU A 47 -17.82 -14.82 6.17
C LEU A 47 -17.98 -13.51 5.40
N LYS A 48 -19.14 -13.33 4.76
CA LYS A 48 -19.47 -12.09 4.05
C LYS A 48 -19.48 -10.88 4.97
N ARG A 49 -20.06 -11.01 6.18
CA ARG A 49 -20.04 -9.93 7.19
C ARG A 49 -18.61 -9.63 7.66
N GLN A 50 -17.75 -10.64 7.81
CA GLN A 50 -16.34 -10.42 8.15
C GLN A 50 -15.58 -9.71 7.03
N ALA A 51 -15.74 -10.14 5.77
CA ALA A 51 -15.15 -9.47 4.62
C ALA A 51 -15.62 -8.00 4.50
N MET A 52 -16.90 -7.74 4.75
CA MET A 52 -17.44 -6.37 4.84
C MET A 52 -16.82 -5.57 5.99
N SER A 53 -16.69 -6.16 7.18
CA SER A 53 -16.05 -5.51 8.34
C SER A 53 -14.60 -5.12 8.07
N ILE A 54 -13.83 -6.00 7.40
CA ILE A 54 -12.46 -5.70 6.96
C ILE A 54 -12.47 -4.53 5.97
N ALA A 55 -13.29 -4.62 4.92
CA ALA A 55 -13.36 -3.58 3.90
C ALA A 55 -13.76 -2.22 4.50
N GLU A 56 -14.73 -2.20 5.42
CA GLU A 56 -15.16 -0.98 6.11
C GLU A 56 -14.11 -0.44 7.05
N GLY A 57 -13.46 -1.29 7.85
CA GLY A 57 -12.35 -0.91 8.73
C GLY A 57 -11.21 -0.25 7.94
N LEU A 58 -10.78 -0.89 6.86
CA LEU A 58 -9.73 -0.38 5.98
C LEU A 58 -10.15 0.89 5.23
N SER A 59 -11.45 1.11 5.00
CA SER A 59 -11.99 2.34 4.39
C SER A 59 -12.14 3.50 5.39
N THR A 60 -11.65 3.36 6.62
CA THR A 60 -11.57 4.47 7.60
C THR A 60 -10.16 5.03 7.71
N GLN A 61 -9.98 6.12 8.46
CA GLN A 61 -8.65 6.65 8.78
C GLN A 61 -7.88 5.79 9.80
N GLY A 62 -8.56 4.89 10.50
CA GLY A 62 -8.03 4.20 11.66
C GLY A 62 -7.97 5.09 12.90
N THR A 63 -7.39 4.58 13.98
CA THR A 63 -7.30 5.29 15.26
C THR A 63 -5.97 4.97 15.95
N PRO A 64 -5.24 5.98 16.46
CA PRO A 64 -5.44 7.43 16.27
C PRO A 64 -5.28 7.87 14.79
N GLN A 65 -5.64 9.12 14.44
CA GLN A 65 -5.63 9.60 13.04
C GLN A 65 -4.28 9.40 12.33
N ASN A 66 -3.17 9.68 13.02
CA ASN A 66 -1.79 9.52 12.52
C ASN A 66 -1.14 8.26 13.11
N TRP A 67 -1.86 7.15 13.12
CA TRP A 67 -1.38 5.91 13.71
C TRP A 67 -0.14 5.35 12.98
N THR A 68 0.65 4.61 13.74
CA THR A 68 1.79 3.81 13.26
C THR A 68 1.62 2.40 13.79
N PHE A 69 2.39 1.44 13.27
CA PHE A 69 2.32 0.05 13.74
C PHE A 69 2.51 -0.09 15.27
N GLN A 70 3.17 0.87 15.92
CA GLN A 70 3.40 0.90 17.38
C GLN A 70 2.25 1.48 18.20
N LYS A 71 1.37 2.28 17.60
CA LYS A 71 0.37 3.09 18.32
C LYS A 71 -1.07 2.84 17.86
N VAL A 72 -1.26 1.97 16.88
CA VAL A 72 -2.58 1.70 16.28
C VAL A 72 -3.47 0.91 17.22
N THR A 73 -4.72 1.37 17.37
CA THR A 73 -5.77 0.65 18.09
C THR A 73 -6.88 0.20 17.16
N ARG A 74 -7.04 0.87 16.00
CA ARG A 74 -7.92 0.47 14.91
C ARG A 74 -7.24 0.75 13.58
N VAL A 75 -7.11 -0.27 12.73
CA VAL A 75 -6.48 -0.11 11.41
C VAL A 75 -7.47 0.50 10.44
N GLY A 76 -7.00 1.47 9.67
CA GLY A 76 -7.72 2.07 8.56
C GLY A 76 -6.72 2.73 7.62
N LEU A 77 -6.99 2.73 6.31
CA LEU A 77 -6.04 3.14 5.29
C LEU A 77 -6.26 4.55 4.78
N MET A 78 -7.34 5.24 5.14
CA MET A 78 -7.59 6.60 4.65
C MET A 78 -6.64 7.60 5.31
N ASN A 79 -6.23 8.62 4.56
CA ASN A 79 -5.47 9.78 5.02
C ASN A 79 -6.25 10.58 6.09
N SER A 80 -5.60 11.60 6.65
CA SER A 80 -6.16 12.45 7.71
C SER A 80 -7.47 13.17 7.35
N ASP A 81 -7.74 13.47 6.08
CA ASP A 81 -9.01 14.08 5.63
C ASP A 81 -10.09 13.05 5.26
N GLY A 82 -9.73 11.76 5.16
CA GLY A 82 -10.65 10.66 4.84
C GLY A 82 -11.03 10.54 3.37
N SER A 83 -10.46 11.37 2.48
CA SER A 83 -10.82 11.43 1.07
C SER A 83 -10.03 10.45 0.20
N ARG A 84 -8.84 10.03 0.66
CA ARG A 84 -7.93 9.17 -0.11
C ARG A 84 -7.27 8.12 0.76
N ALA A 85 -7.01 6.94 0.21
CA ALA A 85 -6.13 5.96 0.79
C ALA A 85 -4.69 6.48 0.86
N SER A 86 -4.04 6.20 1.98
CA SER A 86 -2.66 6.51 2.27
C SER A 86 -1.79 5.25 2.08
N PRO A 87 -0.88 5.23 1.08
CA PRO A 87 0.14 4.18 0.96
C PRO A 87 0.99 4.02 2.24
N PHE A 88 1.19 5.11 2.98
CA PHE A 88 1.91 5.07 4.26
C PHE A 88 1.19 4.19 5.29
N LYS A 89 -0.13 4.32 5.42
CA LYS A 89 -0.90 3.48 6.35
C LYS A 89 -0.93 2.02 5.92
N LEU A 90 -0.88 1.73 4.62
CA LEU A 90 -0.71 0.37 4.12
C LEU A 90 0.66 -0.21 4.53
N PHE A 91 1.73 0.57 4.39
CA PHE A 91 3.07 0.20 4.84
C PHE A 91 3.10 -0.07 6.36
N GLU A 92 2.53 0.82 7.15
CA GLU A 92 2.46 0.64 8.61
C GLU A 92 1.59 -0.55 9.00
N ALA A 93 0.51 -0.84 8.28
CA ALA A 93 -0.30 -2.04 8.48
C ALA A 93 0.50 -3.32 8.20
N LYS A 94 1.36 -3.32 7.17
CA LYS A 94 2.21 -4.46 6.82
C LYS A 94 3.31 -4.79 7.82
N ARG A 95 3.63 -3.86 8.70
CA ARG A 95 4.58 -4.07 9.80
C ARG A 95 3.97 -4.80 10.99
N LEU A 96 2.64 -4.86 11.05
CA LEU A 96 1.94 -5.66 12.05
C LEU A 96 2.07 -7.14 11.70
N SER A 97 2.18 -7.99 12.73
CA SER A 97 2.04 -9.43 12.49
C SER A 97 0.63 -9.74 11.98
N TYR A 98 0.48 -10.79 11.19
CA TYR A 98 -0.82 -11.16 10.64
C TYR A 98 -1.90 -11.37 11.73
N ASN A 99 -1.55 -12.03 12.84
CA ASN A 99 -2.44 -12.23 13.98
C ASN A 99 -2.83 -10.92 14.67
N GLU A 100 -1.89 -9.97 14.77
CA GLU A 100 -2.17 -8.65 15.33
C GLU A 100 -3.12 -7.86 14.42
N LEU A 101 -2.90 -7.91 13.12
CA LEU A 101 -3.78 -7.28 12.14
C LEU A 101 -5.20 -7.88 12.18
N LYS A 102 -5.34 -9.22 12.22
CA LYS A 102 -6.64 -9.90 12.43
C LYS A 102 -7.35 -9.39 13.67
N ARG A 103 -6.62 -9.31 14.80
CA ARG A 103 -7.15 -8.82 16.08
C ARG A 103 -7.63 -7.37 15.99
N LEU A 104 -6.84 -6.49 15.38
CA LEU A 104 -7.17 -5.06 15.25
C LEU A 104 -8.32 -4.79 14.28
N LEU A 105 -8.53 -5.68 13.30
CA LEU A 105 -9.69 -5.64 12.39
C LEU A 105 -10.93 -6.33 12.99
N GLY A 106 -10.78 -7.01 14.14
CA GLY A 106 -11.87 -7.72 14.80
C GLY A 106 -12.36 -8.95 14.03
N VAL A 107 -11.46 -9.63 13.30
CA VAL A 107 -11.81 -10.81 12.49
C VAL A 107 -11.19 -12.09 13.03
N GLY A 108 -12.00 -13.16 13.02
CA GLY A 108 -11.57 -14.50 13.45
C GLY A 108 -11.05 -15.35 12.30
N ASN A 109 -11.64 -15.18 11.12
CA ASN A 109 -11.35 -15.97 9.94
C ASN A 109 -10.10 -15.49 9.19
N GLU A 110 -9.59 -16.32 8.30
CA GLU A 110 -8.45 -15.99 7.46
C GLU A 110 -8.87 -14.97 6.38
N PHE A 111 -7.95 -14.08 6.00
CA PHE A 111 -8.24 -13.09 4.97
C PHE A 111 -7.00 -12.63 4.21
N ILE A 112 -7.22 -12.22 2.97
CA ILE A 112 -6.28 -11.46 2.15
C ILE A 112 -7.01 -10.28 1.52
N VAL A 113 -6.35 -9.14 1.52
CA VAL A 113 -6.77 -7.93 0.81
C VAL A 113 -5.78 -7.67 -0.30
N VAL A 114 -6.26 -7.49 -1.52
CA VAL A 114 -5.44 -7.05 -2.66
C VAL A 114 -6.02 -5.77 -3.23
N PHE A 115 -5.17 -4.99 -3.87
CA PHE A 115 -5.61 -3.81 -4.61
C PHE A 115 -5.46 -4.11 -6.09
N THR A 116 -6.46 -3.74 -6.88
CA THR A 116 -6.48 -3.97 -8.32
C THR A 116 -6.75 -2.69 -9.08
N ASN A 117 -6.25 -2.63 -10.31
CA ASN A 117 -6.56 -1.56 -11.25
C ASN A 117 -7.92 -1.81 -11.95
N ALA A 118 -8.30 -0.95 -12.89
CA ALA A 118 -9.54 -1.09 -13.65
C ALA A 118 -9.63 -2.39 -14.49
N THR A 119 -8.49 -2.97 -14.89
CA THR A 119 -8.43 -4.23 -15.64
C THR A 119 -8.48 -5.46 -14.74
N GLY A 120 -8.45 -5.27 -13.41
CA GLY A 120 -8.47 -6.34 -12.42
C GLY A 120 -7.11 -6.95 -12.09
N SER A 121 -6.02 -6.41 -12.63
CA SER A 121 -4.66 -6.85 -12.29
C SER A 121 -4.28 -6.35 -10.91
N VAL A 122 -3.61 -7.20 -10.12
CA VAL A 122 -3.14 -6.83 -8.78
C VAL A 122 -2.03 -5.78 -8.92
N ILE A 123 -2.19 -4.67 -8.20
CA ILE A 123 -1.21 -3.60 -8.17
C ILE A 123 -0.31 -3.71 -6.95
N ASN A 124 0.95 -3.40 -7.18
CA ASN A 124 1.94 -3.24 -6.14
C ASN A 124 1.87 -1.83 -5.59
N ILE A 125 1.72 -1.70 -4.27
CA ILE A 125 1.76 -0.42 -3.57
C ILE A 125 2.89 -0.49 -2.55
N GLY A 126 3.95 0.27 -2.77
CA GLY A 126 5.07 0.36 -1.83
C GLY A 126 5.94 -0.89 -1.69
N GLY A 127 5.93 -1.76 -2.70
CA GLY A 127 6.58 -3.07 -2.67
C GLY A 127 5.70 -4.18 -2.11
N TYR A 128 4.42 -3.91 -1.85
CA TYR A 128 3.48 -4.88 -1.28
C TYR A 128 2.31 -5.15 -2.24
N CYS A 129 2.00 -6.43 -2.41
CA CYS A 129 0.94 -6.92 -3.30
C CYS A 129 -0.38 -7.22 -2.61
N SER A 130 -0.35 -7.38 -1.28
CA SER A 130 -1.53 -7.76 -0.49
C SER A 130 -1.51 -7.09 0.87
N LEU A 131 -2.49 -7.34 1.72
CA LEU A 131 -2.53 -7.12 3.16
C LEU A 131 -3.28 -8.31 3.80
N GLY A 132 -2.88 -8.76 4.99
CA GLY A 132 -3.38 -10.02 5.55
C GLY A 132 -2.46 -11.19 5.22
N TYR A 133 -3.06 -12.35 4.93
CA TYR A 133 -2.35 -13.59 4.62
C TYR A 133 -1.41 -13.42 3.42
N ASP A 134 -0.26 -14.07 3.46
CA ASP A 134 0.75 -13.97 2.42
C ASP A 134 0.71 -15.21 1.50
N TYR A 135 0.21 -15.01 0.28
CA TYR A 135 0.21 -16.01 -0.79
C TYR A 135 1.48 -15.95 -1.66
N GLY A 136 2.49 -15.17 -1.27
CA GLY A 136 3.74 -15.05 -2.03
C GLY A 136 3.56 -14.33 -3.37
N LEU A 137 2.62 -13.38 -3.46
CA LEU A 137 2.41 -12.58 -4.67
C LEU A 137 3.69 -11.78 -4.98
N ALA A 138 4.25 -11.99 -6.17
CA ALA A 138 5.51 -11.39 -6.56
C ALA A 138 5.29 -9.98 -7.13
N ALA A 139 5.99 -9.00 -6.55
CA ALA A 139 6.03 -7.64 -7.06
C ALA A 139 6.94 -7.52 -8.29
N SER A 140 6.43 -6.94 -9.37
CA SER A 140 7.23 -6.51 -10.51
C SER A 140 7.51 -5.01 -10.40
N ASN A 141 8.64 -4.67 -9.79
CA ASN A 141 9.13 -3.30 -9.68
C ASN A 141 10.03 -2.97 -10.89
N SER A 142 9.90 -1.75 -11.42
CA SER A 142 10.90 -1.21 -12.34
C SER A 142 11.47 0.06 -11.74
N ILE A 143 12.59 -0.09 -11.02
CA ILE A 143 13.25 0.97 -10.27
C ILE A 143 14.68 1.14 -10.80
N GLY A 144 15.03 2.35 -11.22
CA GLY A 144 16.40 2.73 -11.56
C GLY A 144 16.98 3.60 -10.47
N TYR A 145 18.09 3.19 -9.86
CA TYR A 145 18.82 3.99 -8.88
C TYR A 145 20.16 4.42 -9.44
N TYR A 146 20.41 5.73 -9.45
CA TYR A 146 21.68 6.31 -9.85
C TYR A 146 22.33 7.06 -8.69
N THR A 147 23.65 6.94 -8.58
CA THR A 147 24.46 7.75 -7.65
C THR A 147 25.84 8.07 -8.21
N LYS A 148 26.44 9.22 -7.86
CA LYS A 148 27.83 9.52 -8.26
C LYS A 148 28.83 8.46 -7.77
N SER A 149 28.63 7.92 -6.57
CA SER A 149 29.61 7.03 -5.92
C SER A 149 28.97 5.69 -5.54
N GLN A 150 29.37 5.06 -4.44
CA GLN A 150 28.75 3.81 -3.97
C GLN A 150 27.33 4.01 -3.41
N GLY A 151 26.85 5.26 -3.32
CA GLY A 151 25.59 5.60 -2.68
C GLY A 151 25.60 5.31 -1.18
N LEU A 152 24.50 5.63 -0.50
CA LEU A 152 24.32 5.19 0.88
C LEU A 152 24.00 3.70 0.90
N GLY A 153 24.87 2.87 1.50
CA GLY A 153 24.71 1.40 1.49
C GLY A 153 23.36 0.88 2.02
N PHE A 154 22.68 1.64 2.88
CA PHE A 154 21.30 1.33 3.30
C PHE A 154 20.27 1.51 2.17
N ILE A 155 20.38 2.60 1.39
CA ILE A 155 19.50 2.85 0.25
C ILE A 155 19.75 1.78 -0.81
N VAL A 156 21.02 1.56 -1.16
CA VAL A 156 21.43 0.56 -2.14
C VAL A 156 20.89 -0.83 -1.81
N SER A 157 21.05 -1.28 -0.55
CA SER A 157 20.56 -2.61 -0.13
C SER A 157 19.03 -2.72 -0.20
N ASN A 158 18.30 -1.65 0.12
CA ASN A 158 16.85 -1.65 0.02
C ASN A 158 16.37 -1.62 -1.44
N ILE A 159 17.00 -0.82 -2.31
CA ILE A 159 16.69 -0.80 -3.74
C ILE A 159 16.95 -2.18 -4.36
N THR A 160 18.07 -2.80 -4.02
CA THR A 160 18.40 -4.17 -4.48
C THR A 160 17.36 -5.19 -4.00
N ALA A 161 16.94 -5.11 -2.74
CA ALA A 161 15.91 -5.99 -2.18
C ALA A 161 14.53 -5.79 -2.84
N LEU A 162 14.30 -4.62 -3.44
CA LEU A 162 13.10 -4.31 -4.23
C LEU A 162 13.25 -4.72 -5.71
N GLY A 163 14.40 -5.28 -6.11
CA GLY A 163 14.68 -5.66 -7.49
C GLY A 163 15.03 -4.49 -8.40
N GLY A 164 15.52 -3.37 -7.83
CA GLY A 164 15.93 -2.20 -8.62
C GLY A 164 17.33 -2.35 -9.22
N ASP A 165 17.51 -1.74 -10.39
CA ASP A 165 18.79 -1.67 -11.08
C ASP A 165 19.65 -0.54 -10.51
N LEU A 166 20.93 -0.82 -10.32
CA LEU A 166 21.88 0.12 -9.72
C LEU A 166 22.86 0.64 -10.77
N TYR A 167 22.98 1.96 -10.83
CA TYR A 167 23.90 2.67 -11.70
C TYR A 167 24.77 3.62 -10.89
N ASN A 168 25.97 3.87 -11.39
CA ASN A 168 26.86 4.88 -10.85
C ASN A 168 27.50 5.72 -11.95
N LEU A 169 28.41 6.61 -11.57
CA LEU A 169 29.11 7.49 -12.51
C LEU A 169 29.76 6.74 -13.68
N SER A 170 30.32 5.54 -13.45
CA SER A 170 30.96 4.74 -14.51
C SER A 170 29.97 4.13 -15.52
N SER A 171 28.69 4.06 -15.16
CA SER A 171 27.61 3.48 -15.98
C SER A 171 26.52 4.52 -16.30
N VAL A 172 26.86 5.81 -16.32
CA VAL A 172 25.90 6.89 -16.52
C VAL A 172 25.22 6.82 -17.89
N ASP A 173 25.94 6.44 -18.94
CA ASP A 173 25.35 6.32 -20.29
C ASP A 173 24.39 5.12 -20.38
N ASP A 174 24.69 4.01 -19.69
CA ASP A 174 23.79 2.85 -19.60
C ASP A 174 22.51 3.21 -18.84
N PHE A 175 22.62 4.00 -17.77
CA PHE A 175 21.46 4.54 -17.05
C PHE A 175 20.57 5.34 -18.00
N PHE A 176 21.11 6.33 -18.71
CA PHE A 176 20.35 7.16 -19.65
C PHE A 176 19.87 6.42 -20.91
N SER A 177 20.43 5.25 -21.21
CA SER A 177 19.95 4.37 -22.29
C SER A 177 18.75 3.52 -21.87
N ASN A 178 18.62 3.23 -20.57
CA ASN A 178 17.54 2.43 -20.01
C ASN A 178 16.49 3.25 -19.23
N ILE A 179 16.69 4.56 -19.09
CA ILE A 179 15.92 5.42 -18.20
C ILE A 179 14.40 5.38 -18.45
N SER A 180 13.98 5.13 -19.69
CA SER A 180 12.57 4.99 -20.08
C SER A 180 11.90 3.68 -19.62
N ASN A 181 12.67 2.70 -19.16
CA ASN A 181 12.14 1.40 -18.71
C ASN A 181 11.62 1.47 -17.26
N TYR A 182 12.00 2.51 -16.51
CA TYR A 182 11.71 2.63 -15.09
C TYR A 182 10.43 3.39 -14.80
N GLN A 183 9.64 2.88 -13.86
CA GLN A 183 8.47 3.58 -13.34
C GLN A 183 8.86 4.54 -12.19
N LEU A 184 9.95 4.21 -11.49
CA LEU A 184 10.52 5.01 -10.43
C LEU A 184 12.02 5.19 -10.68
N LEU A 185 12.46 6.44 -10.71
CA LEU A 185 13.86 6.82 -10.75
C LEU A 185 14.25 7.41 -9.39
N VAL A 186 15.36 6.93 -8.85
CA VAL A 186 15.96 7.45 -7.63
C VAL A 186 17.36 7.94 -7.96
N ILE A 187 17.59 9.24 -7.86
CA ILE A 187 18.84 9.87 -8.30
C ILE A 187 19.48 10.59 -7.12
N GLU A 188 20.59 10.05 -6.63
CA GLU A 188 21.36 10.64 -5.54
C GLU A 188 22.61 11.34 -6.08
N ASN A 189 22.75 12.63 -5.82
CA ASN A 189 23.97 13.37 -6.14
C ASN A 189 24.39 13.25 -7.63
N PRO A 190 23.55 13.72 -8.57
CA PRO A 190 23.53 13.32 -9.98
C PRO A 190 24.85 13.50 -10.75
N HIS A 191 25.53 14.64 -10.63
CA HIS A 191 26.83 14.89 -11.29
C HIS A 191 26.91 14.36 -12.75
N PHE A 192 25.87 14.65 -13.53
CA PHE A 192 25.71 14.10 -14.88
C PHE A 192 26.73 14.65 -15.89
N ASP A 193 27.43 15.72 -15.55
CA ASP A 193 28.46 16.39 -16.32
C ASP A 193 29.86 15.80 -16.13
N ASP A 194 30.09 14.98 -15.10
CA ASP A 194 31.41 14.47 -14.74
C ASP A 194 31.98 13.47 -15.78
N THR A 195 31.13 12.67 -16.45
CA THR A 195 31.54 11.62 -17.42
C THR A 195 30.44 11.29 -18.45
N GLY A 196 30.77 10.44 -19.43
CA GLY A 196 29.82 9.87 -20.39
C GLY A 196 29.88 10.49 -21.79
N GLY A 197 29.23 9.85 -22.75
CA GLY A 197 29.18 10.26 -24.16
C GLY A 197 28.08 11.26 -24.47
N LEU A 198 27.03 11.35 -23.64
CA LEU A 198 25.96 12.35 -23.79
C LEU A 198 26.33 13.67 -23.09
N THR A 199 25.93 14.79 -23.67
CA THR A 199 26.07 16.10 -23.01
C THR A 199 25.09 16.23 -21.84
N LEU A 200 25.41 17.12 -20.88
CA LEU A 200 24.51 17.41 -19.75
C LEU A 200 23.10 17.76 -20.23
N GLN A 201 22.97 18.63 -21.23
CA GLN A 201 21.67 19.05 -21.77
C GLN A 201 20.88 17.89 -22.38
N GLN A 202 21.55 16.94 -23.05
CA GLN A 202 20.89 15.74 -23.58
C GLN A 202 20.38 14.83 -22.45
N LYS A 203 21.18 14.68 -21.37
CA LYS A 203 20.80 13.90 -20.19
C LYS A 203 19.60 14.52 -19.47
N LEU A 204 19.62 15.83 -19.25
CA LEU A 204 18.50 16.55 -18.64
C LEU A 204 17.22 16.45 -19.49
N ALA A 205 17.32 16.65 -20.81
CA ALA A 205 16.17 16.53 -21.70
C ALA A 205 15.52 15.13 -21.67
N ARG A 206 16.33 14.06 -21.62
CA ARG A 206 15.81 12.69 -21.47
C ARG A 206 15.11 12.49 -20.14
N LEU A 207 15.67 13.05 -19.05
CA LEU A 207 15.07 12.95 -17.72
C LEU A 207 13.71 13.68 -17.68
N GLU A 208 13.62 14.88 -18.28
CA GLU A 208 12.35 15.60 -18.40
C GLU A 208 11.32 14.82 -19.22
N GLU A 209 11.73 14.24 -20.35
CA GLU A 209 10.86 13.45 -21.21
C GLU A 209 10.25 12.25 -20.48
N VAL A 210 11.05 11.45 -19.78
CA VAL A 210 10.53 10.26 -19.08
C VAL A 210 9.62 10.63 -17.90
N VAL A 211 9.94 11.71 -17.18
CA VAL A 211 9.07 12.20 -16.09
C VAL A 211 7.77 12.74 -16.67
N ALA A 212 7.82 13.54 -17.75
CA ALA A 212 6.61 14.02 -18.44
C ALA A 212 5.71 12.87 -18.91
N ASN A 213 6.29 11.73 -19.27
CA ASN A 213 5.57 10.53 -19.72
C ASN A 213 5.04 9.65 -18.58
N GLY A 214 5.22 10.03 -17.31
CA GLY A 214 4.63 9.34 -16.16
C GLY A 214 5.62 8.68 -15.20
N THR A 215 6.92 8.84 -15.41
CA THR A 215 7.93 8.34 -14.47
C THR A 215 7.91 9.15 -13.18
N HIS A 216 7.97 8.47 -12.04
CA HIS A 216 8.14 9.10 -10.73
C HIS A 216 9.64 9.32 -10.47
N LEU A 217 10.03 10.54 -10.09
CA LEU A 217 11.41 10.89 -9.80
C LEU A 217 11.58 11.25 -8.32
N VAL A 218 12.47 10.56 -7.62
CA VAL A 218 12.98 10.96 -6.32
C VAL A 218 14.43 11.37 -6.50
N MET A 219 14.76 12.62 -6.20
CA MET A 219 16.12 13.13 -6.45
C MET A 219 16.69 13.92 -5.28
N SER A 220 18.01 13.84 -5.13
CA SER A 220 18.76 14.61 -4.14
C SER A 220 20.03 15.25 -4.67
N GLY A 221 20.38 16.40 -4.08
CA GLY A 221 21.58 17.15 -4.40
C GLY A 221 21.39 18.16 -5.55
N VAL A 222 22.51 18.69 -6.04
CA VAL A 222 22.54 19.75 -7.06
C VAL A 222 22.48 19.14 -8.46
N ILE A 223 21.60 19.67 -9.30
CA ILE A 223 21.66 19.54 -10.75
C ILE A 223 22.15 20.88 -11.31
N GLY A 224 23.16 20.86 -12.16
CA GLY A 224 23.64 22.06 -12.82
C GLY A 224 22.59 22.58 -13.80
N GLY A 225 21.99 23.75 -13.50
CA GLY A 225 21.03 24.44 -14.38
C GLY A 225 19.57 24.28 -13.97
N ASP A 226 18.68 24.59 -14.90
CA ASP A 226 17.23 24.41 -14.75
C ASP A 226 16.84 22.99 -15.18
N LEU A 227 15.92 22.39 -14.44
CA LEU A 227 15.36 21.07 -14.76
C LEU A 227 13.92 21.00 -14.26
N LEU A 228 13.01 20.40 -15.02
CA LEU A 228 11.61 20.15 -14.62
C LEU A 228 10.88 21.44 -14.21
N ASN A 229 11.18 22.54 -14.90
CA ASN A 229 10.71 23.91 -14.66
C ASN A 229 11.12 24.52 -13.30
N VAL A 230 12.21 24.04 -12.69
CA VAL A 230 12.74 24.60 -11.44
C VAL A 230 14.21 24.94 -11.56
N SER A 231 14.63 26.01 -10.90
CA SER A 231 16.03 26.42 -10.84
C SER A 231 16.65 25.97 -9.51
N PHE A 232 17.83 25.36 -9.58
CA PHE A 232 18.57 24.90 -8.41
C PHE A 232 19.54 25.99 -7.94
N LEU A 233 19.31 26.49 -6.73
CA LEU A 233 20.21 27.41 -6.03
C LEU A 233 21.08 26.62 -5.05
N SER A 234 22.36 26.98 -4.94
CA SER A 234 23.25 26.39 -3.94
C SER A 234 23.37 27.29 -2.72
N GLU A 235 23.06 26.76 -1.53
CA GLU A 235 23.42 27.34 -0.24
C GLU A 235 24.32 26.36 0.54
N SER A 236 25.21 26.88 1.37
CA SER A 236 25.99 26.05 2.30
C SER A 236 25.16 25.76 3.56
N GLY A 237 25.10 24.49 3.98
CA GLY A 237 24.50 23.92 5.20
C GLY A 237 23.60 24.80 6.09
N GLY A 238 22.42 24.30 6.45
CA GLY A 238 21.45 25.09 7.22
C GLY A 238 20.35 24.28 7.88
N TRP A 239 19.34 25.00 8.38
CA TRP A 239 18.12 24.44 8.96
C TRP A 239 16.92 24.90 8.15
N GLY A 240 15.91 24.04 8.08
CA GLY A 240 14.61 24.40 7.54
C GLY A 240 13.49 24.12 8.53
N LEU A 241 12.35 24.74 8.31
CA LEU A 241 11.10 24.49 9.02
C LEU A 241 10.17 23.68 8.13
N ALA A 242 9.64 22.59 8.66
CA ALA A 242 8.54 21.88 8.02
C ALA A 242 7.31 22.80 7.95
N THR A 243 6.88 23.13 6.74
CA THR A 243 5.77 24.07 6.49
C THR A 243 4.41 23.43 6.74
N GLN A 244 4.34 22.11 6.62
CA GLN A 244 3.12 21.32 6.74
C GLN A 244 3.39 19.90 7.26
N GLU A 245 2.34 19.25 7.75
CA GLU A 245 2.39 17.82 8.02
C GLU A 245 2.52 17.04 6.71
N ASN A 246 3.39 16.02 6.69
CA ASN A 246 3.56 15.16 5.54
C ASN A 246 3.80 13.72 6.02
N GLU A 247 2.92 12.80 5.61
CA GLU A 247 2.96 11.39 6.03
C GLU A 247 4.19 10.66 5.48
N MET A 248 4.63 11.01 4.26
CA MET A 248 5.75 10.40 3.54
C MET A 248 7.07 10.58 4.32
N PHE A 249 7.37 11.81 4.72
CA PHE A 249 8.57 12.17 5.47
C PHE A 249 8.34 12.20 6.99
N ARG A 250 7.10 12.01 7.44
CA ARG A 250 6.68 12.13 8.85
C ARG A 250 7.05 13.50 9.43
N PHE A 251 6.87 14.55 8.66
CA PHE A 251 7.08 15.90 9.15
C PHE A 251 5.89 16.34 10.00
N VAL A 252 6.21 17.00 11.11
CA VAL A 252 5.23 17.74 11.91
C VAL A 252 5.37 19.21 11.53
N GLN A 253 4.26 19.92 11.41
CA GLN A 253 4.30 21.35 11.10
C GLN A 253 5.16 22.12 12.13
N ASN A 254 5.98 23.05 11.65
CA ASN A 254 6.96 23.83 12.41
C ASN A 254 8.10 23.01 13.06
N GLN A 255 8.29 21.76 12.64
CA GLN A 255 9.45 20.97 13.05
C GLN A 255 10.73 21.51 12.40
N ASN A 256 11.77 21.70 13.20
CA ASN A 256 13.11 21.97 12.68
C ASN A 256 13.69 20.74 12.00
N VAL A 257 14.17 20.90 10.77
CA VAL A 257 14.83 19.87 9.96
C VAL A 257 16.26 20.32 9.63
N SER A 258 17.24 19.51 9.99
CA SER A 258 18.66 19.80 9.76
C SER A 258 19.14 19.32 8.39
N MET A 259 19.89 20.17 7.68
CA MET A 259 20.47 19.87 6.38
C MET A 259 22.00 19.96 6.45
N TYR A 260 22.72 19.03 5.82
CA TYR A 260 24.18 19.09 5.75
C TYR A 260 24.64 19.97 4.60
N TYR A 261 23.98 19.86 3.44
CA TYR A 261 24.07 20.83 2.35
C TYR A 261 22.66 21.20 1.90
N SER A 262 22.39 22.51 1.84
CA SER A 262 21.11 23.08 1.41
C SER A 262 21.18 23.47 -0.06
N THR A 263 20.77 22.59 -0.96
CA THR A 263 20.42 22.99 -2.31
C THR A 263 18.95 23.38 -2.30
N THR A 264 18.69 24.63 -2.60
CA THR A 264 17.37 25.23 -2.53
C THR A 264 16.76 25.32 -3.93
N LEU A 265 15.44 25.19 -4.00
CA LEU A 265 14.72 25.43 -5.25
C LEU A 265 14.27 26.88 -5.29
N ASN A 266 14.63 27.59 -6.36
CA ASN A 266 13.96 28.83 -6.71
C ASN A 266 12.84 28.50 -7.67
N SER A 267 11.62 28.79 -7.23
CA SER A 267 10.43 28.53 -8.01
C SER A 267 9.70 29.82 -8.31
N THR A 268 9.66 30.18 -9.59
CA THR A 268 8.61 31.09 -10.10
C THR A 268 7.30 30.36 -10.36
N ASN A 269 7.24 29.04 -10.11
CA ASN A 269 6.12 28.16 -10.40
C ASN A 269 5.27 27.87 -9.14
N SER A 270 3.99 28.23 -9.21
CA SER A 270 3.02 28.05 -8.11
C SER A 270 2.61 26.58 -7.87
N SER A 271 3.03 25.63 -8.71
CA SER A 271 2.70 24.21 -8.56
C SER A 271 3.61 23.43 -7.62
N ILE A 272 4.62 24.07 -7.02
CA ILE A 272 5.52 23.41 -6.08
C ILE A 272 4.90 23.40 -4.69
N LEU A 273 4.77 22.20 -4.14
CA LEU A 273 4.45 21.97 -2.74
C LEU A 273 5.75 21.92 -1.93
N SER A 274 6.07 23.04 -1.31
CA SER A 274 7.22 23.17 -0.41
C SER A 274 6.90 22.49 0.93
N LEU A 275 7.67 21.47 1.31
CA LEU A 275 7.48 20.71 2.56
C LEU A 275 8.39 21.20 3.68
N VAL A 276 9.56 21.72 3.33
CA VAL A 276 10.55 22.26 4.25
C VAL A 276 11.17 23.50 3.61
N GLU A 277 11.18 24.62 4.33
CA GLU A 277 11.72 25.90 3.86
C GLU A 277 12.83 26.42 4.76
N ASN A 278 13.83 27.06 4.17
CA ASN A 278 14.83 27.81 4.92
C ASN A 278 14.30 29.19 5.35
N THR A 279 15.13 29.99 6.03
CA THR A 279 14.77 31.35 6.47
C THR A 279 14.58 32.36 5.33
N ALA A 280 14.97 32.01 4.10
CA ALA A 280 14.76 32.82 2.91
C ALA A 280 13.51 32.36 2.10
N ASN A 281 12.69 31.46 2.67
CA ASN A 281 11.52 30.84 2.03
C ASN A 281 11.87 30.04 0.76
N HIS A 282 13.09 29.54 0.66
CA HIS A 282 13.45 28.61 -0.40
C HIS A 282 13.18 27.16 0.02
N SER A 283 12.65 26.37 -0.90
CA SER A 283 12.31 24.97 -0.64
C SER A 283 13.57 24.09 -0.55
N LEU A 284 13.68 23.35 0.55
CA LEU A 284 14.71 22.33 0.80
C LEU A 284 14.18 20.91 0.59
N VAL A 285 12.89 20.71 0.79
CA VAL A 285 12.17 19.49 0.42
C VAL A 285 10.91 19.93 -0.29
N ALA A 286 10.65 19.37 -1.46
CA ALA A 286 9.56 19.80 -2.30
C ALA A 286 8.97 18.65 -3.10
N GLU A 287 7.69 18.77 -3.42
CA GLU A 287 6.97 17.88 -4.32
C GLU A 287 6.30 18.70 -5.41
N TRP A 288 6.31 18.21 -6.65
CA TRP A 288 5.53 18.80 -7.73
C TRP A 288 5.18 17.76 -8.79
N SER A 289 4.22 18.11 -9.65
CA SER A 289 3.90 17.32 -10.85
C SER A 289 4.61 17.92 -12.06
N TYR A 290 5.05 17.06 -12.98
CA TYR A 290 5.63 17.47 -14.26
C TYR A 290 5.12 16.54 -15.36
N GLY A 291 4.34 17.08 -16.30
CA GLY A 291 3.56 16.27 -17.23
C GLY A 291 2.67 15.29 -16.49
N ASN A 292 2.77 14.00 -16.83
CA ASN A 292 2.05 12.90 -16.18
C ASN A 292 2.81 12.28 -14.99
N GLY A 293 4.06 12.69 -14.74
CA GLY A 293 4.89 12.18 -13.65
C GLY A 293 4.84 13.06 -12.40
N SER A 294 5.59 12.64 -11.38
CA SER A 294 5.77 13.40 -10.15
C SER A 294 7.24 13.46 -9.76
N VAL A 295 7.59 14.53 -9.06
CA VAL A 295 8.94 14.78 -8.59
C VAL A 295 8.91 15.01 -7.10
N VAL A 296 9.79 14.30 -6.40
CA VAL A 296 10.10 14.49 -4.99
C VAL A 296 11.56 14.90 -4.91
N TYR A 297 11.79 16.13 -4.48
CA TYR A 297 13.13 16.66 -4.29
C TYR A 297 13.47 16.73 -2.81
N LEU A 298 14.71 16.34 -2.51
CA LEU A 298 15.31 16.53 -1.21
C LEU A 298 16.71 17.12 -1.32
N SER A 299 16.94 18.19 -0.58
CA SER A 299 18.28 18.67 -0.31
C SER A 299 19.12 17.60 0.42
N ASN A 300 20.44 17.71 0.34
CA ASN A 300 21.34 16.74 0.96
C ASN A 300 21.30 16.86 2.51
N PHE A 301 20.59 15.93 3.13
CA PHE A 301 20.31 16.02 4.56
C PHE A 301 21.51 15.64 5.45
N SER A 302 21.48 16.09 6.71
CA SER A 302 22.40 15.59 7.73
C SER A 302 22.03 14.19 8.20
N ILE A 303 23.06 13.37 8.41
CA ILE A 303 22.98 11.96 8.80
C ILE A 303 22.39 11.79 10.23
N ASN A 304 22.29 12.86 11.02
CA ASN A 304 21.74 12.77 12.38
C ASN A 304 20.51 13.67 12.53
N ASP A 305 19.31 13.08 12.46
CA ASP A 305 18.10 13.71 12.96
C ASP A 305 18.08 13.56 14.49
N SER A 306 18.50 14.63 15.17
CA SER A 306 18.50 14.72 16.63
C SER A 306 17.09 14.74 17.25
N VAL A 307 16.03 14.91 16.45
CA VAL A 307 14.65 15.10 16.95
C VAL A 307 13.90 13.78 17.09
N THR A 308 14.19 12.76 16.27
CA THR A 308 13.47 11.46 16.33
C THR A 308 14.33 10.25 16.67
N GLY A 309 15.65 10.41 16.74
CA GLY A 309 16.59 9.30 16.97
C GLY A 309 16.63 8.29 15.81
N ARG A 310 15.89 8.53 14.72
CA ARG A 310 15.96 7.76 13.49
C ARG A 310 16.83 8.48 12.49
N LYS A 311 17.61 7.68 11.80
CA LYS A 311 18.43 8.05 10.66
C LYS A 311 17.53 8.48 9.48
N LEU A 312 17.71 9.70 8.97
CA LEU A 312 16.84 10.37 7.98
C LEU A 312 16.67 9.61 6.65
N TRP A 313 17.62 8.76 6.27
CA TRP A 313 17.50 7.86 5.11
C TRP A 313 16.41 6.82 5.28
N ALA A 314 15.99 6.50 6.51
CA ALA A 314 14.79 5.69 6.72
C ALA A 314 13.53 6.41 6.20
N ARG A 315 13.45 7.74 6.37
CA ARG A 315 12.33 8.55 5.86
C ARG A 315 12.42 8.73 4.35
N VAL A 316 13.63 8.89 3.80
CA VAL A 316 13.84 8.90 2.35
C VAL A 316 13.47 7.55 1.73
N MET A 317 13.77 6.43 2.40
CA MET A 317 13.32 5.12 1.94
C MET A 317 11.81 4.92 2.06
N ASP A 318 11.18 5.42 3.14
CA ASP A 318 9.71 5.46 3.25
C ASP A 318 9.11 6.26 2.08
N ALA A 319 9.73 7.39 1.70
CA ALA A 319 9.35 8.21 0.55
C ALA A 319 9.53 7.50 -0.80
N ILE A 320 10.66 6.84 -1.01
CA ILE A 320 10.90 6.02 -2.20
C ILE A 320 9.84 4.93 -2.30
N ARG A 321 9.59 4.19 -1.20
CA ARG A 321 8.57 3.14 -1.16
C ARG A 321 7.19 3.70 -1.46
N TYR A 322 6.82 4.85 -0.90
CA TYR A 322 5.53 5.49 -1.18
C TYR A 322 5.26 5.70 -2.69
N ASN A 323 6.32 5.93 -3.48
CA ASN A 323 6.23 6.17 -4.91
C ASN A 323 6.38 4.90 -5.78
N ILE A 324 6.54 3.71 -5.17
CA ILE A 324 6.52 2.45 -5.90
C ILE A 324 5.06 2.09 -6.20
N ILE A 325 4.67 2.23 -7.47
CA ILE A 325 3.39 1.72 -7.96
C ILE A 325 3.65 0.88 -9.19
N GLY A 326 3.46 -0.43 -9.06
CA GLY A 326 3.72 -1.40 -10.13
C GLY A 326 2.62 -2.46 -10.22
N ASN A 327 2.95 -3.59 -10.84
CA ASN A 327 2.07 -4.75 -10.90
C ASN A 327 2.58 -5.85 -9.98
N CYS A 328 1.67 -6.72 -9.57
CA CYS A 328 2.00 -7.99 -8.93
C CYS A 328 1.55 -9.15 -9.80
N SER A 329 2.05 -10.35 -9.51
CA SER A 329 1.39 -11.57 -9.96
C SER A 329 -0.07 -11.57 -9.51
N ASP A 330 -0.97 -12.03 -10.36
CA ASP A 330 -2.38 -12.10 -10.04
C ASP A 330 -2.65 -13.10 -8.91
N LEU A 331 -3.64 -12.81 -8.07
CA LEU A 331 -4.15 -13.76 -7.09
C LEU A 331 -5.10 -14.71 -7.79
N GLU A 332 -4.66 -15.95 -8.04
CA GLU A 332 -5.55 -16.99 -8.56
C GLU A 332 -6.55 -17.39 -7.47
N PRO A 333 -7.88 -17.20 -7.62
CA PRO A 333 -8.84 -17.52 -6.56
C PRO A 333 -8.81 -18.99 -6.14
N ASN A 334 -8.47 -19.88 -7.08
CA ASN A 334 -8.33 -21.32 -6.84
C ASN A 334 -7.12 -21.67 -5.96
N SER A 335 -6.16 -20.75 -5.78
CA SER A 335 -5.05 -20.93 -4.85
C SER A 335 -5.51 -20.86 -3.39
N ILE A 336 -6.66 -20.23 -3.13
CA ILE A 336 -7.32 -20.24 -1.83
C ILE A 336 -8.09 -21.56 -1.71
N GLN A 337 -7.40 -22.59 -1.19
CA GLN A 337 -7.97 -23.93 -0.98
C GLN A 337 -8.95 -23.94 0.20
N SER A 338 -10.10 -23.28 0.04
CA SER A 338 -11.19 -23.26 1.02
C SER A 338 -12.51 -23.66 0.38
N GLU A 339 -13.30 -24.46 1.09
CA GLU A 339 -14.68 -24.79 0.72
C GLU A 339 -15.61 -23.57 0.81
N HIS A 340 -15.28 -22.61 1.67
CA HIS A 340 -16.07 -21.40 1.88
C HIS A 340 -15.21 -20.14 1.70
N LEU A 341 -15.57 -19.33 0.71
CA LEU A 341 -14.88 -18.09 0.36
C LEU A 341 -15.89 -16.96 0.18
N ALA A 342 -15.67 -15.83 0.85
CA ALA A 342 -16.38 -14.60 0.61
C ALA A 342 -15.45 -13.58 -0.04
N LYS A 343 -15.92 -12.94 -1.13
CA LYS A 343 -15.25 -11.80 -1.77
C LYS A 343 -16.10 -10.54 -1.62
N ILE A 344 -15.48 -9.45 -1.20
CA ILE A 344 -16.07 -8.10 -1.19
C ILE A 344 -15.14 -7.15 -1.93
N GLU A 345 -15.72 -6.22 -2.67
CA GLU A 345 -14.99 -5.19 -3.41
C GLU A 345 -15.40 -3.80 -2.95
N ARG A 346 -14.44 -2.89 -2.79
CA ARG A 346 -14.69 -1.46 -2.59
C ARG A 346 -13.73 -0.62 -3.43
N TYR A 347 -14.21 0.52 -3.89
CA TYR A 347 -13.39 1.49 -4.60
C TYR A 347 -12.76 2.48 -3.63
N LEU A 348 -11.47 2.75 -3.81
CA LEU A 348 -10.69 3.72 -3.05
C LEU A 348 -9.92 4.61 -4.02
N ILE A 349 -9.62 5.84 -3.61
CA ILE A 349 -8.75 6.75 -4.36
C ILE A 349 -7.39 6.76 -3.67
N MET A 350 -6.30 6.47 -4.38
CA MET A 350 -4.93 6.58 -3.85
C MET A 350 -4.09 7.42 -4.80
N GLY A 351 -3.52 8.53 -4.29
CA GLY A 351 -2.92 9.54 -5.16
C GLY A 351 -3.97 10.12 -6.12
N SER A 352 -3.74 10.00 -7.43
CA SER A 352 -4.67 10.38 -8.51
C SER A 352 -5.42 9.18 -9.13
N ARG A 353 -5.23 7.97 -8.60
CA ARG A 353 -5.74 6.72 -9.19
C ARG A 353 -6.94 6.20 -8.41
N VAL A 354 -7.97 5.77 -9.14
CA VAL A 354 -9.06 4.96 -8.58
C VAL A 354 -8.60 3.50 -8.60
N MET A 355 -8.71 2.83 -7.46
CA MET A 355 -8.30 1.45 -7.27
C MET A 355 -9.47 0.66 -6.68
N ARG A 356 -9.51 -0.64 -6.96
CA ARG A 356 -10.47 -1.56 -6.35
C ARG A 356 -9.76 -2.40 -5.28
N MET A 357 -10.14 -2.20 -4.03
CA MET A 357 -9.75 -3.05 -2.91
C MET A 357 -10.64 -4.29 -2.91
N GLU A 358 -10.03 -5.45 -3.04
CA GLU A 358 -10.70 -6.75 -3.00
C GLU A 358 -10.33 -7.46 -1.71
N VAL A 359 -11.34 -7.84 -0.93
CA VAL A 359 -11.19 -8.57 0.34
C VAL A 359 -11.72 -9.98 0.15
N TYR A 360 -10.84 -10.95 0.36
CA TYR A 360 -11.15 -12.37 0.37
C TYR A 360 -11.08 -12.86 1.82
N ALA A 361 -12.12 -13.54 2.30
CA ALA A 361 -12.17 -14.13 3.64
C ALA A 361 -12.64 -15.59 3.58
N TRP A 362 -11.98 -16.47 4.36
CA TRP A 362 -12.25 -17.91 4.38
C TRP A 362 -12.01 -18.52 5.78
N VAL A 363 -12.55 -19.72 6.01
CA VAL A 363 -12.38 -20.47 7.27
C VAL A 363 -11.10 -21.29 7.25
#